data_AF-A0A3G2LMN6-F1
#
_entry.id   AF-A0A3G2LMN6-F1
#
_cell.length_a   1.000
_cell.length_b   1.000
_cell.length_c   1.000
_cell.angle_alpha   90.00
_cell.angle_beta   90.00
_cell.angle_gamma   90.00
#
_symmetry.space_group_name_H-M   'P 1'
#
loop_
_entity.id
_entity.type
_entity.pdbx_description
1 polymer ?
#
loop_
_entity_poly.entity_id
_entity_poly.type
_entity_poly.pdbx_seq_one_letter_code
_entity_poly.pdbx_strand_id
1 'polypeptide(L)'
;LGRMSFQFQVTGSPVSSIYPSQHNHHHPPLKMEKRTPAVAVAAVMLLLAVVIGGANAIDLCGMDQKGLDTCKPYVTADPPPPAVPSAACCQALSAANLPCLCSYRNSFMLPSLGI
;
A
#
# COMPACT_ATOMS: atom_id res chain seq x y z
N LEU A 1 49.04 14.09 -7.51
CA LEU A 1 47.69 14.51 -7.96
C LEU A 1 46.76 13.31 -7.80
N GLY A 2 45.96 13.34 -6.75
CA GLY A 2 45.25 12.18 -6.19
C GLY A 2 43.95 11.83 -6.92
N ARG A 3 43.61 10.55 -6.82
CA ARG A 3 42.37 9.90 -7.26
C ARG A 3 41.15 10.52 -6.58
N MET A 4 40.10 10.83 -7.33
CA MET A 4 38.73 10.85 -6.79
C MET A 4 37.88 9.87 -7.60
N SER A 5 37.81 8.64 -7.10
CA SER A 5 36.74 7.70 -7.40
C SER A 5 35.47 8.20 -6.72
N PHE A 6 34.46 8.65 -7.47
CA PHE A 6 33.12 8.89 -6.93
C PHE A 6 32.31 7.60 -7.06
N GLN A 7 32.43 6.73 -6.06
CA GLN A 7 31.38 5.78 -5.70
C GLN A 7 30.37 6.55 -4.86
N PHE A 8 29.17 6.82 -5.37
CA PHE A 8 28.03 7.18 -4.51
C PHE A 8 26.82 6.32 -4.87
N GLN A 9 26.83 5.18 -4.19
CA GLN A 9 25.75 4.26 -3.85
C GLN A 9 24.34 4.67 -4.30
N VAL A 10 23.77 3.79 -5.13
CA VAL A 10 22.35 3.46 -5.15
C VAL A 10 21.91 3.00 -3.75
N THR A 11 21.56 3.93 -2.86
CA THR A 11 20.80 3.61 -1.65
C THR A 11 19.34 3.98 -1.90
N GLY A 12 18.52 2.94 -1.90
CA GLY A 12 17.08 3.05 -1.93
C GLY A 12 16.56 3.99 -0.84
N SER A 13 15.47 4.66 -1.19
CA SER A 13 14.67 5.53 -0.34
C SER A 13 14.54 4.97 1.09
N PRO A 14 15.03 5.67 2.13
CA PRO A 14 14.61 5.38 3.47
C PRO A 14 13.20 5.92 3.66
N VAL A 15 12.21 5.04 3.58
CA VAL A 15 10.90 5.22 4.23
C VAL A 15 11.18 5.25 5.74
N SER A 16 11.58 6.41 6.26
CA SER A 16 11.85 6.61 7.70
C SER A 16 11.61 8.05 8.15
N SER A 17 10.91 8.88 7.36
CA SER A 17 10.65 10.29 7.70
C SER A 17 9.22 10.58 8.18
N ILE A 18 8.56 9.59 8.80
CA ILE A 18 7.37 9.84 9.65
C ILE A 18 7.48 8.96 10.90
N TYR A 19 8.60 9.09 11.62
CA TYR A 19 8.64 8.76 13.03
C TYR A 19 9.25 9.95 13.77
N PRO A 20 8.47 10.75 14.51
CA PRO A 20 9.03 11.89 15.23
C PRO A 20 9.95 11.40 16.35
N SER A 21 11.18 11.91 16.31
CA SER A 21 12.22 11.73 17.31
C SER A 21 11.87 12.48 18.60
N GLN A 22 11.92 11.74 19.71
CA GLN A 22 12.01 12.10 21.13
C GLN A 22 12.15 13.61 21.45
N HIS A 23 11.03 14.28 21.73
CA HIS A 23 11.02 15.44 22.62
C HIS A 23 10.67 14.96 24.04
N ASN A 24 11.55 15.26 24.99
CA ASN A 24 11.35 15.05 26.43
C ASN A 24 10.04 15.70 26.88
N HIS A 25 9.00 14.89 27.04
CA HIS A 25 7.78 15.28 27.73
C HIS A 25 7.70 14.52 29.04
N HIS A 26 7.84 15.27 30.13
CA HIS A 26 7.44 14.87 31.47
C HIS A 26 6.03 14.26 31.38
N HIS A 27 5.89 12.96 31.60
CA HIS A 27 4.58 12.31 31.65
C HIS A 27 3.96 12.65 33.02
N PRO A 28 2.93 13.49 33.14
CA PRO A 28 2.13 13.49 34.36
C PRO A 28 1.46 12.12 34.51
N PRO A 29 1.22 11.62 35.74
CA PRO A 29 0.56 10.34 35.93
C PRO A 29 -0.79 10.34 35.21
N LEU A 30 -1.00 9.31 34.36
CA LEU A 30 -2.28 9.02 33.72
C LEU A 30 -3.35 8.85 34.81
N LYS A 31 -4.04 9.95 35.09
CA LYS A 31 -5.20 9.99 35.98
C LYS A 31 -6.32 9.32 35.21
N MET A 32 -6.76 8.15 35.67
CA MET A 32 -7.92 7.45 35.10
C MET A 32 -9.17 8.26 35.45
N GLU A 33 -9.40 9.33 34.70
CA GLU A 33 -10.64 10.09 34.71
C GLU A 33 -11.68 9.27 33.93
N LYS A 34 -12.84 9.07 34.55
CA LYS A 34 -13.92 8.18 34.10
C LYS A 34 -14.15 8.34 32.59
N ARG A 35 -13.68 7.37 31.80
CA ARG A 35 -13.76 7.42 30.34
C ARG A 35 -15.22 7.37 29.94
N THR A 36 -15.81 8.55 29.74
CA THR A 36 -17.17 8.71 29.23
C THR A 36 -17.21 7.93 27.90
N PRO A 37 -18.19 7.04 27.69
CA PRO A 37 -18.24 6.20 26.49
C PRO A 37 -18.23 7.02 25.20
N ALA A 38 -18.67 8.29 25.28
CA ALA A 38 -18.58 9.28 24.21
C ALA A 38 -17.14 9.49 23.67
N VAL A 39 -16.12 9.50 24.52
CA VAL A 39 -14.72 9.70 24.09
C VAL A 39 -14.20 8.48 23.35
N ALA A 40 -14.58 7.28 23.80
CA ALA A 40 -14.23 6.05 23.11
C ALA A 40 -14.93 5.96 21.73
N VAL A 41 -16.21 6.31 21.67
CA VAL A 41 -16.98 6.35 20.42
C VAL A 41 -16.42 7.39 19.44
N ALA A 42 -16.09 8.59 19.92
CA ALA A 42 -15.49 9.64 19.08
C ALA A 42 -14.12 9.22 18.52
N ALA A 43 -13.28 8.58 19.33
CA ALA A 43 -12.00 8.05 18.87
C ALA A 43 -12.17 6.95 17.80
N VAL A 44 -13.12 6.04 17.99
CA VAL A 44 -13.45 5.00 16.99
C VAL A 44 -13.97 5.64 15.70
N MET A 45 -14.88 6.61 15.77
CA MET A 45 -15.40 7.32 14.59
C MET A 45 -14.30 8.07 13.83
N LEU A 46 -13.37 8.71 14.54
CA LEU A 46 -12.21 9.36 13.92
C LEU A 46 -11.31 8.35 13.20
N LEU A 47 -11.04 7.18 13.81
CA LEU A 47 -10.27 6.12 13.17
C LEU A 47 -10.97 5.58 11.90
N LEU A 48 -12.29 5.33 11.96
CA LEU A 48 -13.04 4.92 10.76
C LEU A 48 -13.00 5.99 9.67
N ALA A 49 -13.14 7.27 10.01
CA ALA A 49 -13.09 8.36 9.04
C ALA A 49 -11.74 8.44 8.32
N VAL A 50 -10.63 8.16 9.01
CA VAL A 50 -9.29 8.10 8.39
C VAL A 50 -9.15 6.91 7.45
N VAL A 51 -9.69 5.74 7.80
CA VAL A 51 -9.66 4.54 6.93
C VAL A 51 -10.52 4.75 5.68
N ILE A 52 -11.71 5.34 5.82
CA ILE A 52 -12.63 5.57 4.70
C ILE A 52 -12.16 6.73 3.82
N GLY A 53 -11.63 7.81 4.41
CA GLY A 53 -11.12 8.98 3.69
C GLY A 53 -9.74 8.78 3.04
N GLY A 54 -9.01 7.73 3.43
CA GLY A 54 -7.72 7.35 2.87
C GLY A 54 -7.80 6.39 1.68
N ALA A 55 -8.99 5.95 1.27
CA ALA A 55 -9.19 4.99 0.18
C ALA A 55 -9.01 5.62 -1.23
N ASN A 56 -8.07 6.54 -1.37
CA ASN A 56 -7.62 6.99 -2.68
C ASN A 56 -6.74 5.86 -3.23
N ALA A 57 -7.22 5.18 -4.28
CA ALA A 57 -6.38 4.53 -5.28
C ALA A 57 -5.12 3.85 -4.70
N ILE A 58 -5.28 2.64 -4.13
CA ILE A 58 -4.11 1.85 -3.75
C ILE A 58 -3.33 1.56 -5.04
N ASP A 59 -2.21 2.26 -5.23
CA ASP A 59 -1.25 1.95 -6.28
C ASP A 59 -0.51 0.67 -5.86
N LEU A 60 -0.79 -0.43 -6.54
CA LEU A 60 -0.15 -1.71 -6.32
C LEU A 60 0.84 -1.96 -7.45
N CYS A 61 2.13 -1.93 -7.14
CA CYS A 61 3.18 -2.21 -8.10
C CYS A 61 3.11 -1.33 -9.38
N GLY A 62 2.79 -0.04 -9.25
CA GLY A 62 2.66 0.86 -10.41
C GLY A 62 1.36 0.70 -11.19
N MET A 63 0.35 0.05 -10.61
CA MET A 63 -0.98 -0.06 -11.16
C MET A 63 -2.01 0.48 -10.16
N ASP A 64 -2.82 1.43 -10.61
CA ASP A 64 -4.02 1.84 -9.88
C ASP A 64 -5.09 0.73 -9.90
N GLN A 65 -6.04 0.80 -8.97
CA GLN A 65 -7.20 -0.11 -8.88
C GLN A 65 -7.88 -0.30 -10.24
N LYS A 66 -8.09 0.78 -10.99
CA LYS A 66 -8.74 0.68 -12.31
C LYS A 66 -7.90 -0.11 -13.31
N GLY A 67 -6.56 -0.02 -13.24
CA GLY A 67 -5.65 -0.81 -14.06
C GLY A 67 -5.76 -2.30 -13.74
N LEU A 68 -5.79 -2.65 -12.44
CA LEU A 68 -5.96 -4.03 -11.97
C LEU A 68 -7.31 -4.61 -12.39
N ASP A 69 -8.39 -3.82 -12.28
CA ASP A 69 -9.74 -4.25 -12.66
C ASP A 69 -9.85 -4.60 -14.16
N THR A 70 -9.13 -3.87 -15.03
CA THR A 70 -9.09 -4.21 -16.46
C THR A 70 -8.40 -5.53 -16.75
N CYS A 71 -7.49 -5.97 -15.87
CA CYS A 71 -6.77 -7.22 -15.99
C CYS A 71 -7.45 -8.40 -15.27
N LYS A 72 -8.29 -8.14 -14.27
CA LYS A 72 -9.01 -9.15 -13.48
C LYS A 72 -9.61 -10.30 -14.32
N PRO A 73 -10.42 -10.07 -15.39
CA PRO A 73 -11.02 -11.17 -16.13
C PRO A 73 -10.03 -12.06 -16.91
N TYR A 74 -8.77 -11.65 -17.03
CA TYR A 74 -7.71 -12.40 -17.71
C TYR A 74 -6.80 -13.16 -16.75
N VAL A 75 -6.88 -12.85 -15.46
CA VAL A 75 -6.06 -13.48 -14.42
C VAL A 75 -6.88 -14.34 -13.47
N THR A 76 -8.21 -14.24 -13.50
CA THR A 76 -9.10 -15.14 -12.76
C THR A 76 -9.30 -16.47 -13.48
N ALA A 77 -9.34 -17.56 -12.72
CA ALA A 77 -9.53 -18.91 -13.27
C ALA A 77 -10.96 -19.18 -13.74
N ASP A 78 -11.95 -18.59 -13.07
CA ASP A 78 -13.37 -18.82 -13.32
C ASP A 78 -14.14 -17.50 -13.52
N PRO A 79 -14.83 -17.31 -14.66
CA PRO A 79 -14.87 -18.19 -15.84
C PRO A 79 -13.51 -18.24 -16.57
N PRO A 80 -13.31 -19.21 -17.49
CA PRO A 80 -12.07 -19.33 -18.26
C PRO A 80 -11.68 -18.00 -18.91
N PRO A 81 -10.43 -17.55 -18.75
CA PRO A 81 -10.01 -16.25 -19.25
C PRO A 81 -10.07 -16.22 -20.79
N PRO A 82 -10.43 -15.08 -21.40
CA PRO A 82 -10.41 -14.93 -22.85
C PRO A 82 -9.00 -15.14 -23.41
N ALA A 83 -8.90 -15.60 -24.67
CA ALA A 83 -7.62 -15.87 -25.31
C ALA A 83 -6.70 -14.63 -25.45
N VAL A 84 -7.28 -13.42 -25.49
CA VAL A 84 -6.51 -12.18 -25.70
C VAL A 84 -6.92 -11.10 -24.68
N PRO A 85 -5.96 -10.52 -23.94
CA PRO A 85 -6.20 -9.40 -23.05
C PRO A 85 -6.64 -8.13 -23.77
N SER A 86 -7.40 -7.28 -23.07
CA SER A 86 -7.79 -5.97 -23.59
C SER A 86 -6.55 -5.07 -23.74
N ALA A 87 -6.60 -4.14 -24.69
CA ALA A 87 -5.54 -3.13 -24.85
C ALA A 87 -5.32 -2.31 -23.57
N ALA A 88 -6.40 -2.06 -22.80
CA ALA A 88 -6.32 -1.37 -21.52
C ALA A 88 -5.53 -2.16 -20.47
N CYS A 89 -5.76 -3.48 -20.36
CA CYS A 89 -4.97 -4.32 -19.46
C CYS A 89 -3.49 -4.36 -19.87
N CYS A 90 -3.19 -4.52 -21.16
CA CYS A 90 -1.81 -4.49 -21.65
C CYS A 90 -1.12 -3.15 -21.39
N GLN A 91 -1.84 -2.04 -21.56
CA GLN A 91 -1.30 -0.71 -21.27
C GLN A 91 -1.02 -0.53 -19.78
N ALA A 92 -1.92 -0.98 -18.92
CA ALA A 92 -1.71 -0.95 -17.47
C ALA A 92 -0.51 -1.83 -17.05
N LEU A 93 -0.40 -3.05 -17.60
CA LEU A 93 0.74 -3.95 -17.38
C LEU A 93 2.06 -3.38 -17.91
N SER A 94 2.05 -2.60 -19.00
CA SER A 94 3.26 -2.01 -19.56
C SER A 94 3.92 -0.97 -18.64
N ALA A 95 3.13 -0.34 -17.77
CA ALA A 95 3.60 0.59 -16.75
C ALA A 95 3.86 -0.10 -15.39
N ALA A 96 3.46 -1.37 -15.24
CA ALA A 96 3.52 -2.09 -13.98
C ALA A 96 4.94 -2.57 -13.65
N ASN A 97 5.22 -2.66 -12.35
CA ASN A 97 6.42 -3.29 -11.81
C ASN A 97 6.18 -4.80 -11.68
N LEU A 98 6.52 -5.56 -12.72
CA LEU A 98 6.38 -7.02 -12.72
C LEU A 98 7.14 -7.72 -11.58
N PRO A 99 8.40 -7.35 -11.23
CA PRO A 99 9.08 -7.89 -10.05
C PRO A 99 8.28 -7.73 -8.75
N CYS A 100 7.63 -6.58 -8.56
CA CYS A 100 6.74 -6.34 -7.42
C CYS A 100 5.52 -7.27 -7.49
N LEU A 101 4.82 -7.35 -8.62
CA LEU A 101 3.66 -8.26 -8.77
C LEU A 101 4.04 -9.73 -8.54
N CYS A 102 5.21 -10.17 -9.00
CA CYS A 102 5.69 -11.52 -8.79
C CYS A 102 5.92 -11.85 -7.31
N SER A 103 6.28 -10.87 -6.47
CA SER A 103 6.37 -11.07 -5.02
C SER A 103 5.03 -11.43 -4.39
N TYR A 104 3.92 -11.02 -5.03
CA TYR A 104 2.57 -11.36 -4.59
C TYR A 104 2.06 -12.71 -5.09
N ARG A 105 2.77 -13.40 -6.01
CA ARG A 105 2.35 -14.68 -6.62
C ARG A 105 1.94 -15.76 -5.62
N ASN A 106 2.52 -15.74 -4.42
CA ASN A 106 2.25 -16.72 -3.36
C ASN A 106 1.51 -16.10 -2.16
N SER A 107 0.91 -14.93 -2.35
CA SER A 107 0.15 -14.25 -1.30
C SER A 107 -1.13 -15.01 -1.00
N PHE A 108 -1.46 -15.10 0.29
CA PHE A 108 -2.70 -15.70 0.77
C PHE A 108 -3.97 -15.01 0.27
N MET A 109 -3.87 -13.78 -0.26
CA MET A 109 -5.00 -13.01 -0.79
C MET A 109 -5.42 -13.43 -2.21
N LEU A 110 -4.55 -14.08 -2.99
CA LEU A 110 -4.85 -14.46 -4.39
C LEU A 110 -6.06 -15.40 -4.53
N PRO A 111 -6.20 -16.47 -3.71
CA PRO A 111 -7.36 -17.34 -3.76
C PRO A 111 -8.68 -16.61 -3.50
N SER A 112 -8.67 -15.58 -2.65
CA SER A 112 -9.86 -14.76 -2.36
C SER A 112 -10.28 -13.88 -3.55
N LEU A 113 -9.36 -13.62 -4.47
CA LEU A 113 -9.59 -12.84 -5.69
C LEU A 113 -9.94 -13.73 -6.90
N GLY A 114 -9.86 -15.06 -6.76
CA GLY A 114 -10.11 -16.03 -7.82
C GLY A 114 -8.93 -16.24 -8.78
N ILE A 115 -7.71 -15.90 -8.35
CA ILE A 115 -6.43 -16.12 -9.06
C ILE A 115 -5.65 -17.26 -8.39
#